data_AF-A0A7T7BLS2-F1
#
_entry.id   AF-A0A7T7BLS2-F1
#
_cell.length_a   1.000
_cell.length_b   1.000
_cell.length_c   1.000
_cell.angle_alpha   90.00
_cell.angle_beta   90.00
_cell.angle_gamma   90.00
#
_symmetry.space_group_name_H-M   'P 1'
#
loop_
_entity.id
_entity.type
_entity.pdbx_description
1 polymer ?
#
loop_
_entity_poly.entity_id
_entity_poly.type
_entity_poly.pdbx_seq_one_letter_code
_entity_poly.pdbx_strand_id
1 'polypeptide(L)'
;MGSSYSTISVDVNSIRREASASTGGNRIHYPRHSADSVETFNILRQKLPSELVLEILEFAEYWVLSAVHREDRVHYNESDCRDRTPYLTSEPIQGERFPVQEIKINIWSHDQGWSSYREDHGTFNNSWTWFDLGIEKPPGREDIPTDENLRLATNVHAGRETMNHQIIYRRDQALNWMQNLQAGDRISIVPRARFAGWRNTVEKASIEVYTSPVL
;
A
#
# COMPACT_ATOMS: atom_id res chain seq x y z
N MET A 1 19.32 -19.61 -17.18
CA MET A 1 17.93 -20.03 -17.46
C MET A 1 17.05 -19.35 -16.43
N GLY A 2 16.52 -18.17 -16.77
CA GLY A 2 15.68 -17.36 -15.87
C GLY A 2 14.22 -17.64 -16.17
N SER A 3 13.48 -18.05 -15.15
CA SER A 3 12.04 -18.28 -15.26
C SER A 3 11.31 -16.93 -15.30
N SER A 4 10.72 -16.62 -16.45
CA SER A 4 9.90 -15.43 -16.68
C SER A 4 8.52 -15.65 -16.08
N TYR A 5 8.21 -15.03 -14.95
CA TYR A 5 6.83 -14.97 -14.47
C TYR A 5 6.14 -13.78 -15.15
N SER A 6 5.23 -14.11 -16.06
CA SER A 6 4.35 -13.18 -16.76
C SER A 6 3.29 -12.66 -15.79
N THR A 7 3.34 -11.38 -15.44
CA THR A 7 2.25 -10.71 -14.73
C THR A 7 1.23 -10.23 -15.76
N ILE A 8 0.01 -10.74 -15.69
CA ILE A 8 -1.11 -10.29 -16.52
C ILE A 8 -1.51 -8.89 -16.04
N SER A 9 -1.16 -7.86 -16.80
CA SER A 9 -1.76 -6.53 -16.70
C SER A 9 -3.09 -6.56 -17.44
N VAL A 10 -4.19 -6.45 -16.71
CA VAL A 10 -5.51 -6.30 -17.34
C VAL A 10 -5.68 -4.83 -17.71
N ASP A 11 -5.50 -4.54 -19.00
CA ASP A 11 -5.87 -3.27 -19.61
C ASP A 11 -7.40 -3.20 -19.75
N VAL A 12 -8.04 -2.32 -18.99
CA VAL A 12 -9.40 -1.85 -19.30
C VAL A 12 -9.44 -0.34 -19.17
N ASN A 13 -8.95 0.35 -20.20
CA ASN A 13 -9.38 1.71 -20.50
C ASN A 13 -10.56 1.65 -21.46
N SER A 14 -11.77 1.83 -20.92
CA SER A 14 -12.85 2.46 -21.68
C SER A 14 -13.18 3.78 -21.00
N ILE A 15 -12.91 4.84 -21.74
CA ILE A 15 -13.07 6.23 -21.33
C ILE A 15 -14.55 6.51 -21.06
N ARG A 16 -14.87 6.92 -19.83
CA ARG A 16 -16.02 7.79 -19.55
C ARG A 16 -15.52 9.07 -18.90
N ARG A 17 -15.66 10.18 -19.62
CA ARG A 17 -15.61 11.52 -19.04
C ARG A 17 -16.87 11.68 -18.21
N GLU A 18 -16.75 11.76 -16.89
CA GLU A 18 -17.80 12.32 -16.05
C GLU A 18 -17.35 13.68 -15.51
N ALA A 19 -18.26 14.63 -15.69
CA ALA A 19 -18.09 16.02 -15.36
C ALA A 19 -17.95 16.23 -13.84
N SER A 20 -17.33 17.35 -13.49
CA SER A 20 -17.28 17.89 -12.14
C SER A 20 -18.63 17.79 -11.41
N ALA A 21 -18.67 16.97 -10.37
CA ALA A 21 -19.75 16.99 -9.38
C ALA A 21 -19.11 17.19 -8.01
N SER A 22 -19.31 18.39 -7.45
CA SER A 22 -19.23 18.59 -6.01
C SER A 22 -20.40 17.84 -5.37
N THR A 23 -20.12 16.72 -4.73
CA THR A 23 -21.11 15.98 -3.93
C THR A 23 -20.50 15.68 -2.58
N GLY A 24 -21.17 16.13 -1.51
CA GLY A 24 -20.94 15.65 -0.14
C GLY A 24 -21.27 14.16 -0.09
N GLY A 25 -20.31 13.35 -0.55
CA GLY A 25 -20.40 11.90 -0.54
C GLY A 25 -20.48 11.40 0.89
N ASN A 26 -21.34 10.41 1.11
CA ASN A 26 -21.48 9.69 2.37
C ASN A 26 -20.09 9.19 2.79
N ARG A 27 -19.40 9.93 3.68
CA ARG A 27 -18.02 9.65 4.02
C ARG A 27 -18.04 8.46 4.95
N ILE A 28 -17.75 7.26 4.41
CA ILE A 28 -17.67 6.03 5.19
C ILE A 28 -16.72 6.30 6.36
N HIS A 29 -17.26 6.21 7.58
CA HIS A 29 -16.51 6.49 8.79
C HIS A 29 -15.90 5.20 9.30
N TYR A 30 -14.59 5.06 9.13
CA TYR A 30 -13.83 3.96 9.74
C TYR A 30 -13.37 4.35 11.15
N PRO A 31 -13.47 3.44 12.14
CA PRO A 31 -12.93 3.64 13.47
C PRO A 31 -11.40 3.86 13.39
N ARG A 32 -10.86 4.68 14.30
CA ARG A 32 -9.41 4.96 14.37
C ARG A 32 -8.72 4.21 15.50
N HIS A 33 -9.51 3.81 16.50
CA HIS A 33 -9.10 2.96 17.59
C HIS A 33 -10.19 1.92 17.87
N SER A 34 -9.81 0.80 18.50
CA SER A 34 -10.79 -0.25 18.86
C SER A 34 -11.89 0.24 19.81
N ALA A 35 -11.65 1.31 20.58
CA ALA A 35 -12.65 1.95 21.44
C ALA A 35 -13.89 2.43 20.64
N ASP A 36 -13.70 2.94 19.43
CA ASP A 36 -14.79 3.39 18.56
C ASP A 36 -15.67 2.19 18.13
N SER A 37 -15.04 1.05 17.84
CA SER A 37 -15.72 -0.20 17.51
C SER A 37 -16.46 -0.78 18.71
N VAL A 38 -15.86 -0.71 19.90
CA VAL A 38 -16.51 -1.11 21.17
C VAL A 38 -17.72 -0.23 21.47
N GLU A 39 -17.63 1.08 21.25
CA GLU A 39 -18.76 2.00 21.41
C GLU A 39 -19.89 1.65 20.43
N THR A 40 -19.55 1.46 19.15
CA THR A 40 -20.52 1.05 18.12
C THR A 40 -21.18 -0.29 18.47
N PHE A 41 -20.39 -1.27 18.92
CA PHE A 41 -20.89 -2.55 19.42
C PHE A 41 -21.87 -2.35 20.59
N ASN A 42 -21.52 -1.52 21.56
CA ASN A 42 -22.34 -1.23 22.73
C ASN A 42 -23.64 -0.47 22.42
N ILE A 43 -23.66 0.35 21.37
CA ILE A 43 -24.87 1.01 20.88
C ILE A 43 -25.79 -0.02 20.22
N LEU A 44 -25.26 -0.82 19.29
CA LEU A 44 -26.06 -1.76 18.51
C LEU A 44 -26.63 -2.90 19.39
N ARG A 45 -25.86 -3.37 20.38
CA ARG A 45 -26.31 -4.44 21.29
C ARG A 45 -27.47 -4.05 22.21
N GLN A 46 -27.83 -2.76 22.27
CA GLN A 46 -29.05 -2.32 22.96
C GLN A 46 -30.33 -2.75 22.21
N LYS A 47 -30.20 -3.11 20.92
CA LYS A 47 -31.32 -3.47 20.04
C LYS A 47 -31.19 -4.87 19.45
N LEU A 48 -29.98 -5.42 19.40
CA LEU A 48 -29.68 -6.70 18.75
C LEU A 48 -28.89 -7.62 19.69
N PRO A 49 -29.05 -8.96 19.58
CA PRO A 49 -28.13 -9.93 20.15
C PRO A 49 -26.68 -9.65 19.75
N SER A 50 -25.73 -9.97 20.63
CA SER A 50 -24.32 -9.62 20.42
C SER A 50 -23.74 -10.28 19.16
N GLU A 51 -24.19 -11.50 18.86
CA GLU A 51 -23.79 -12.28 17.69
C GLU A 51 -24.17 -11.57 16.38
N LEU A 52 -25.38 -11.01 16.31
CA LEU A 52 -25.81 -10.25 15.14
C LEU A 52 -25.06 -8.93 15.00
N VAL A 53 -24.70 -8.29 16.11
CA VAL A 53 -23.86 -7.09 16.05
C VAL A 53 -22.48 -7.41 15.48
N LEU A 54 -21.87 -8.52 15.91
CA LEU A 54 -20.58 -8.96 15.36
C LEU A 54 -20.69 -9.25 13.85
N GLU A 55 -21.74 -9.94 13.41
CA GLU A 55 -21.98 -10.19 11.98
C GLU A 55 -22.16 -8.89 11.19
N ILE A 56 -22.87 -7.90 11.75
CA ILE A 56 -23.04 -6.58 11.11
C ILE A 56 -21.70 -5.86 10.97
N LEU A 57 -20.88 -5.83 12.02
CA LEU A 57 -19.59 -5.14 12.00
C LEU A 57 -18.61 -5.81 11.02
N GLU A 58 -18.60 -7.14 10.98
CA GLU A 58 -17.79 -7.90 10.03
C GLU A 58 -18.26 -7.67 8.59
N PHE A 59 -19.56 -7.79 8.32
CA PHE A 59 -20.13 -7.56 6.98
C PHE A 59 -19.93 -6.12 6.50
N ALA A 60 -19.95 -5.15 7.42
CA ALA A 60 -19.69 -3.75 7.11
C ALA A 60 -18.20 -3.43 6.95
N GLU A 61 -17.30 -4.40 7.13
CA GLU A 61 -15.85 -4.19 7.18
C GLU A 61 -15.48 -3.04 8.12
N TYR A 62 -16.12 -2.99 9.30
CA TYR A 62 -15.98 -1.90 10.29
C TYR A 62 -14.66 -2.02 11.07
N TRP A 63 -13.56 -1.98 10.31
CA TRP A 63 -12.20 -2.18 10.75
C TRP A 63 -11.52 -0.87 11.16
N VAL A 64 -10.55 -0.97 12.07
CA VAL A 64 -9.73 0.16 12.50
C VAL A 64 -8.80 0.57 11.36
N LEU A 65 -8.90 1.84 10.95
CA LEU A 65 -8.11 2.43 9.88
C LEU A 65 -6.99 3.32 10.41
N SER A 66 -5.75 2.89 10.20
CA SER A 66 -4.56 3.74 10.28
C SER A 66 -4.19 4.24 8.88
N ALA A 67 -4.03 5.56 8.72
CA ALA A 67 -3.72 6.16 7.43
C ALA A 67 -2.61 7.19 7.58
N VAL A 68 -1.57 7.07 6.75
CA VAL A 68 -0.49 8.04 6.64
C VAL A 68 -0.34 8.49 5.20
N HIS A 69 0.12 9.73 5.02
CA HIS A 69 0.27 10.34 3.72
C HIS A 69 1.45 11.30 3.72
N ARG A 70 2.14 11.38 2.56
CA ARG A 70 3.21 12.35 2.33
C ARG A 70 3.08 12.94 0.93
N GLU A 71 3.05 14.27 0.85
CA GLU A 71 2.94 15.08 -0.36
C GLU A 71 4.20 15.93 -0.56
N ASP A 72 5.33 15.27 -0.77
CA ASP A 72 6.63 15.92 -0.91
C ASP A 72 7.40 15.31 -2.08
N ARG A 73 7.83 16.16 -3.02
CA ARG A 73 8.48 15.67 -4.24
C ARG A 73 9.94 15.34 -3.95
N VAL A 74 10.29 14.06 -4.04
CA VAL A 74 11.65 13.56 -3.79
C VAL A 74 12.16 12.78 -4.99
N HIS A 75 13.44 12.93 -5.27
CA HIS A 75 14.14 12.20 -6.31
C HIS A 75 15.10 11.19 -5.69
N TYR A 76 15.10 9.98 -6.25
CA TYR A 76 15.97 8.90 -5.82
C TYR A 76 16.80 8.41 -6.99
N ASN A 77 18.11 8.57 -6.89
CA ASN A 77 19.09 7.95 -7.77
C ASN A 77 19.63 6.66 -7.15
N GLU A 78 20.49 5.94 -7.87
CA GLU A 78 21.06 4.67 -7.39
C GLU A 78 21.78 4.77 -6.04
N SER A 79 22.47 5.88 -5.75
CA SER A 79 23.18 6.06 -4.48
C SER A 79 22.25 6.29 -3.30
N ASP A 80 21.16 7.07 -3.49
CA ASP A 80 20.14 7.31 -2.46
C ASP A 80 19.43 6.01 -2.05
N CYS A 81 19.35 5.05 -2.97
CA CYS A 81 18.64 3.79 -2.77
C CYS A 81 19.48 2.69 -2.10
N ARG A 82 20.77 2.93 -1.80
CA ARG A 82 21.67 1.92 -1.19
C ARG A 82 21.22 1.52 0.20
N ASP A 83 20.85 2.51 1.01
CA ASP A 83 20.44 2.31 2.40
C ASP A 83 18.97 1.90 2.52
N ARG A 84 18.26 1.77 1.39
CA ARG A 84 16.83 1.41 1.33
C ARG A 84 15.95 2.33 2.20
N THR A 85 16.34 3.60 2.34
CA THR A 85 15.60 4.59 3.12
C THR A 85 14.17 4.73 2.59
N PRO A 86 13.15 4.57 3.45
CA PRO A 86 11.76 4.67 3.01
C PRO A 86 11.37 6.10 2.67
N TYR A 87 10.46 6.25 1.70
CA TYR A 87 9.80 7.53 1.43
C TYR A 87 8.69 7.82 2.45
N LEU A 88 7.94 6.77 2.81
CA LEU A 88 6.83 6.83 3.75
C LEU A 88 6.75 5.50 4.51
N THR A 89 6.55 5.60 5.83
CA THR A 89 6.40 4.48 6.76
C THR A 89 5.08 4.67 7.50
N SER A 90 4.32 3.58 7.68
CA SER A 90 3.06 3.60 8.43
C SER A 90 3.27 3.87 9.92
N GLU A 91 2.20 4.27 10.61
CA GLU A 91 2.13 4.08 12.07
C GLU A 91 2.26 2.60 12.44
N PRO A 92 2.63 2.27 13.70
CA PRO A 92 2.63 0.89 14.16
C PRO A 92 1.24 0.29 13.98
N ILE A 93 1.20 -0.93 13.47
CA ILE A 93 -0.04 -1.68 13.30
C ILE A 93 -0.73 -1.84 14.66
N GLN A 94 -2.02 -1.52 14.70
CA GLN A 94 -2.88 -1.66 15.88
C GLN A 94 -3.53 -3.06 15.91
N GLY A 95 -3.99 -3.47 17.09
CA GLY A 95 -4.77 -4.70 17.29
C GLY A 95 -4.02 -5.80 18.05
N GLU A 96 -4.49 -7.04 17.92
CA GLU A 96 -3.90 -8.22 18.57
C GLU A 96 -2.92 -8.95 17.64
N ARG A 97 -2.85 -10.27 17.75
CA ARG A 97 -2.00 -11.12 16.92
C ARG A 97 -2.62 -11.27 15.53
N PHE A 98 -1.86 -10.94 14.49
CA PHE A 98 -2.29 -11.01 13.09
C PHE A 98 -3.54 -10.18 12.78
N PRO A 99 -3.52 -8.85 13.06
CA PRO A 99 -4.73 -8.04 13.06
C PRO A 99 -5.10 -7.50 11.66
N VAL A 100 -4.18 -7.55 10.69
CA VAL A 100 -4.34 -6.90 9.38
C VAL A 100 -5.42 -7.60 8.54
N GLN A 101 -6.35 -6.80 8.02
CA GLN A 101 -7.42 -7.23 7.11
C GLN A 101 -7.18 -6.76 5.68
N GLU A 102 -6.72 -5.52 5.53
CA GLU A 102 -6.45 -4.92 4.24
C GLU A 102 -5.33 -3.88 4.34
N ILE A 103 -4.51 -3.79 3.30
CA ILE A 103 -3.53 -2.73 3.11
C ILE A 103 -3.79 -2.09 1.75
N LYS A 104 -3.97 -0.76 1.71
CA LYS A 104 -3.99 0.01 0.46
C LYS A 104 -2.77 0.92 0.40
N ILE A 105 -2.09 0.92 -0.74
CA ILE A 105 -0.94 1.76 -1.02
C ILE A 105 -1.19 2.52 -2.31
N ASN A 106 -1.02 3.83 -2.28
CA ASN A 106 -1.05 4.66 -3.48
C ASN A 106 0.29 5.38 -3.62
N ILE A 107 0.86 5.38 -4.83
CA ILE A 107 2.15 6.01 -5.13
C ILE A 107 2.01 6.80 -6.42
N TRP A 108 2.30 8.10 -6.35
CA TRP A 108 2.37 8.96 -7.52
C TRP A 108 3.83 9.16 -7.87
N SER A 109 4.26 8.56 -8.97
CA SER A 109 5.66 8.60 -9.38
C SER A 109 5.86 8.46 -10.87
N HIS A 110 7.06 8.84 -11.31
CA HIS A 110 7.52 8.66 -12.68
C HIS A 110 9.03 8.46 -12.73
N ASP A 111 9.50 8.12 -13.92
CA ASP A 111 10.91 7.86 -14.21
C ASP A 111 11.66 9.14 -14.66
N GLN A 112 12.94 9.05 -14.98
CA GLN A 112 13.75 10.22 -15.38
C GLN A 112 13.29 10.91 -16.68
N GLY A 113 12.52 10.21 -17.51
CA GLY A 113 11.91 10.79 -18.69
C GLY A 113 12.74 10.70 -19.98
N TRP A 114 13.79 9.89 -20.00
CA TRP A 114 14.65 9.67 -21.16
C TRP A 114 15.42 8.36 -21.00
N SER A 115 15.77 7.74 -22.12
CA SER A 115 16.62 6.54 -22.19
C SER A 115 17.14 6.36 -23.61
N SER A 116 18.29 5.70 -23.78
CA SER A 116 18.82 5.33 -25.11
C SER A 116 18.05 4.20 -25.78
N TYR A 117 17.29 3.41 -25.01
CA TYR A 117 16.48 2.28 -25.48
C TYR A 117 15.10 2.76 -25.93
N ARG A 118 15.02 3.37 -27.12
CA ARG A 118 13.79 4.01 -27.62
C ARG A 118 12.64 3.00 -27.81
N GLU A 119 12.98 1.76 -28.10
CA GLU A 119 12.05 0.63 -28.25
C GLU A 119 11.26 0.32 -26.97
N ASP A 120 11.81 0.66 -25.80
CA ASP A 120 11.18 0.38 -24.50
C ASP A 120 10.43 1.60 -23.94
N HIS A 121 10.52 2.77 -24.57
CA HIS A 121 9.86 4.00 -24.09
C HIS A 121 8.35 3.80 -23.96
N GLY A 122 7.78 4.24 -22.84
CA GLY A 122 6.35 4.10 -22.58
C GLY A 122 5.91 2.69 -22.17
N THR A 123 6.85 1.75 -22.01
CA THR A 123 6.60 0.39 -21.53
C THR A 123 7.16 0.19 -20.12
N PHE A 124 6.97 -1.00 -19.53
CA PHE A 124 7.64 -1.39 -18.28
C PHE A 124 8.94 -2.16 -18.51
N ASN A 125 9.27 -2.48 -19.77
CA ASN A 125 10.47 -3.24 -20.11
C ASN A 125 11.73 -2.42 -19.80
N ASN A 126 12.75 -3.08 -19.25
CA ASN A 126 14.03 -2.46 -18.90
C ASN A 126 13.89 -1.16 -18.07
N SER A 127 12.80 -1.02 -17.32
CA SER A 127 12.63 0.08 -16.37
C SER A 127 13.39 -0.23 -15.09
N TRP A 128 14.30 0.67 -14.72
CA TRP A 128 15.15 0.54 -13.54
C TRP A 128 14.76 1.49 -12.42
N THR A 129 13.50 1.94 -12.39
CA THR A 129 12.90 2.62 -11.24
C THR A 129 11.63 1.91 -10.77
N TRP A 130 11.56 1.59 -9.48
CA TRP A 130 10.49 0.78 -8.89
C TRP A 130 10.33 1.05 -7.39
N PHE A 131 9.42 0.33 -6.73
CA PHE A 131 9.18 0.41 -5.30
C PHE A 131 9.18 -0.98 -4.67
N ASP A 132 9.86 -1.13 -3.54
CA ASP A 132 9.77 -2.31 -2.68
C ASP A 132 8.92 -1.97 -1.45
N LEU A 133 8.23 -2.97 -0.90
CA LEU A 133 7.61 -2.92 0.42
C LEU A 133 8.68 -3.21 1.48
N GLY A 134 8.86 -2.29 2.42
CA GLY A 134 9.62 -2.52 3.64
C GLY A 134 8.70 -3.01 4.76
N ILE A 135 9.18 -3.95 5.58
CA ILE A 135 8.52 -4.36 6.82
C ILE A 135 9.52 -4.11 7.94
N GLU A 136 9.18 -3.19 8.85
CA GLU A 136 9.96 -2.89 10.04
C GLU A 136 9.29 -3.56 11.24
N LYS A 137 10.05 -4.35 11.98
CA LYS A 137 9.59 -5.07 13.17
C LYS A 137 10.16 -4.40 14.42
N PRO A 138 9.42 -4.36 15.55
CA PRO A 138 9.96 -3.87 16.80
C PRO A 138 11.13 -4.74 17.31
N PRO A 139 12.05 -4.17 18.13
CA PRO A 139 13.17 -4.92 18.69
C PRO A 139 12.72 -6.19 19.45
N GLY A 140 13.48 -7.27 19.29
CA GLY A 140 13.19 -8.57 19.95
C GLY A 140 12.25 -9.49 19.16
N ARG A 141 11.79 -9.07 17.98
CA ARG A 141 10.98 -9.91 17.09
C ARG A 141 11.84 -10.51 15.96
N GLU A 142 12.37 -11.71 16.19
CA GLU A 142 13.34 -12.40 15.30
C GLU A 142 12.71 -13.31 14.23
N ASP A 143 11.42 -13.15 13.90
CA ASP A 143 10.81 -14.03 12.90
C ASP A 143 11.49 -13.84 11.52
N ILE A 144 11.89 -14.98 10.93
CA ILE A 144 12.40 -15.30 9.58
C ILE A 144 12.62 -14.08 8.65
N PRO A 145 13.83 -13.93 8.06
CA PRO A 145 14.09 -12.92 7.04
C PRO A 145 13.03 -12.96 5.95
N THR A 146 12.39 -11.83 5.68
CA THR A 146 11.46 -11.71 4.55
C THR A 146 12.29 -11.71 3.26
N ASP A 147 12.74 -12.89 2.82
CA ASP A 147 13.41 -13.12 1.53
C ASP A 147 12.41 -13.07 0.36
N GLU A 148 11.18 -12.66 0.65
CA GLU A 148 10.16 -12.41 -0.36
C GLU A 148 10.52 -11.11 -1.10
N ASN A 149 10.57 -11.20 -2.43
CA ASN A 149 10.68 -10.04 -3.29
C ASN A 149 9.34 -9.27 -3.26
N LEU A 150 9.19 -8.38 -2.28
CA LEU A 150 7.98 -7.59 -2.09
C LEU A 150 7.98 -6.34 -2.97
N ARG A 151 8.05 -6.54 -4.30
CA ARG A 151 7.92 -5.42 -5.24
C ARG A 151 6.48 -4.91 -5.28
N LEU A 152 6.31 -3.60 -5.07
CA LEU A 152 5.01 -2.91 -5.12
C LEU A 152 4.63 -2.50 -6.54
N ALA A 153 5.51 -1.79 -7.23
CA ALA A 153 5.26 -1.25 -8.57
C ALA A 153 6.56 -0.92 -9.30
N THR A 154 6.51 -0.82 -10.62
CA THR A 154 7.62 -0.35 -11.47
C THR A 154 7.12 0.86 -12.27
N ASN A 155 7.93 1.91 -12.39
CA ASN A 155 7.56 3.07 -13.21
C ASN A 155 7.63 2.72 -14.71
N VAL A 156 6.88 3.46 -15.52
CA VAL A 156 6.98 3.40 -16.98
C VAL A 156 8.36 3.92 -17.41
N HIS A 157 9.07 3.12 -18.21
CA HIS A 157 10.40 3.41 -18.74
C HIS A 157 10.43 4.76 -19.45
N ALA A 158 11.36 5.63 -19.02
CA ALA A 158 11.53 6.98 -19.57
C ALA A 158 10.23 7.82 -19.57
N GLY A 159 9.27 7.49 -18.72
CA GLY A 159 8.04 8.26 -18.55
C GLY A 159 8.29 9.54 -17.75
N ARG A 160 7.81 10.68 -18.26
CA ARG A 160 7.82 11.98 -17.55
C ARG A 160 6.53 12.29 -16.82
N GLU A 161 5.46 11.62 -17.21
CA GLU A 161 4.14 11.83 -16.65
C GLU A 161 3.98 10.99 -15.39
N THR A 162 3.51 11.62 -14.32
CA THR A 162 3.24 10.97 -13.04
C THR A 162 2.10 9.97 -13.20
N MET A 163 2.39 8.71 -12.89
CA MET A 163 1.41 7.64 -12.81
C MET A 163 0.98 7.43 -11.36
N ASN A 164 -0.30 7.11 -11.15
CA ASN A 164 -0.81 6.64 -9.86
C ASN A 164 -0.77 5.11 -9.82
N HIS A 165 0.14 4.54 -9.06
CA HIS A 165 0.20 3.11 -8.75
C HIS A 165 -0.71 2.83 -7.55
N GLN A 166 -1.74 2.03 -7.75
CA GLN A 166 -2.68 1.63 -6.70
C GLN A 166 -2.51 0.14 -6.41
N ILE A 167 -2.13 -0.19 -5.18
CA ILE A 167 -1.88 -1.57 -4.73
C ILE A 167 -2.82 -1.85 -3.55
N ILE A 168 -3.52 -2.98 -3.62
CA ILE A 168 -4.43 -3.44 -2.56
C ILE A 168 -4.09 -4.88 -2.22
N TYR A 169 -3.77 -5.10 -0.95
CA TYR A 169 -3.60 -6.44 -0.38
C TYR A 169 -4.74 -6.73 0.58
N ARG A 170 -5.34 -7.90 0.45
CA ARG A 170 -6.46 -8.35 1.30
C ARG A 170 -6.09 -9.67 1.97
N ARG A 171 -6.60 -9.87 3.20
CA ARG A 171 -6.29 -11.05 4.01
C ARG A 171 -6.67 -12.37 3.33
N ASP A 172 -7.71 -12.36 2.50
CA ASP A 172 -8.20 -13.51 1.74
C ASP A 172 -7.24 -13.98 0.63
N GLN A 173 -6.29 -13.14 0.22
CA GLN A 173 -5.22 -13.52 -0.71
C GLN A 173 -4.18 -14.45 -0.08
N ALA A 174 -4.22 -14.64 1.25
CA ALA A 174 -3.36 -15.54 2.01
C ALA A 174 -1.85 -15.34 1.77
N LEU A 175 -1.43 -14.07 1.61
CA LEU A 175 -0.02 -13.72 1.45
C LEU A 175 0.73 -13.97 2.75
N ASN A 176 1.77 -14.80 2.69
CA ASN A 176 2.54 -15.22 3.87
C ASN A 176 3.10 -14.02 4.66
N TRP A 177 3.73 -13.04 4.00
CA TRP A 177 4.23 -11.85 4.68
C TRP A 177 3.12 -11.06 5.40
N MET A 178 1.94 -10.93 4.79
CA MET A 178 0.82 -10.13 5.32
C MET A 178 0.15 -10.83 6.51
N GLN A 179 -0.06 -12.14 6.42
CA GLN A 179 -0.62 -12.94 7.51
C GLN A 179 0.28 -12.97 8.75
N ASN A 180 1.58 -12.76 8.57
CA ASN A 180 2.54 -12.70 9.66
C ASN A 180 2.72 -11.29 10.25
N LEU A 181 2.09 -10.25 9.70
CA LEU A 181 2.14 -8.91 10.32
C LEU A 181 1.46 -8.93 11.69
N GLN A 182 2.09 -8.31 12.69
CA GLN A 182 1.54 -8.21 14.05
C GLN A 182 1.43 -6.76 14.49
N ALA A 183 0.74 -6.55 15.61
CA ALA A 183 0.74 -5.25 16.27
C ALA A 183 2.17 -4.77 16.55
N GLY A 184 2.43 -3.48 16.30
CA GLY A 184 3.74 -2.87 16.45
C GLY A 184 4.61 -2.87 15.19
N ASP A 185 4.37 -3.76 14.23
CA ASP A 185 5.06 -3.71 12.94
C ASP A 185 4.71 -2.42 12.18
N ARG A 186 5.59 -2.01 11.27
CA ARG A 186 5.34 -0.94 10.31
C ARG A 186 5.60 -1.44 8.90
N ILE A 187 4.84 -0.90 7.95
CA ILE A 187 5.11 -1.11 6.52
C ILE A 187 5.59 0.19 5.89
N SER A 188 6.45 0.07 4.88
CA SER A 188 7.07 1.24 4.25
C SER A 188 7.12 1.12 2.73
N ILE A 189 7.07 2.28 2.06
CA ILE A 189 7.29 2.41 0.62
C ILE A 189 8.76 2.78 0.42
N VAL A 190 9.52 1.87 -0.20
CA VAL A 190 10.96 2.06 -0.45
C VAL A 190 11.19 2.30 -1.93
N PRO A 191 11.42 3.55 -2.37
CA PRO A 191 11.72 3.87 -3.76
C PRO A 191 13.11 3.38 -4.15
N ARG A 192 13.20 2.84 -5.37
CA ARG A 192 14.40 2.27 -5.94
C ARG A 192 14.68 2.86 -7.31
N ALA A 193 15.97 3.04 -7.57
CA ALA A 193 16.56 3.35 -8.87
C ALA A 193 17.84 2.54 -9.02
N ARG A 194 18.15 2.07 -10.22
CA ARG A 194 19.39 1.34 -10.51
C ARG A 194 20.04 1.84 -11.78
N PHE A 195 21.37 1.86 -11.78
CA PHE A 195 22.24 2.40 -12.82
C PHE A 195 22.31 3.92 -12.88
N ALA A 196 23.46 4.41 -13.33
CA ALA A 196 23.69 5.84 -13.55
C ALA A 196 22.69 6.40 -14.57
N GLY A 197 22.15 7.59 -14.26
CA GLY A 197 21.17 8.27 -15.10
C GLY A 197 19.71 7.91 -14.82
N TRP A 198 19.43 6.79 -14.15
CA TRP A 198 18.09 6.45 -13.69
C TRP A 198 17.72 7.20 -12.41
N ARG A 199 16.48 7.71 -12.38
CA ARG A 199 16.00 8.53 -11.27
C ARG A 199 14.51 8.31 -11.06
N ASN A 200 14.15 7.73 -9.93
CA ASN A 200 12.76 7.59 -9.52
C ASN A 200 12.31 8.91 -8.89
N THR A 201 11.25 9.51 -9.43
CA THR A 201 10.66 10.72 -8.87
C THR A 201 9.33 10.38 -8.22
N VAL A 202 9.26 10.53 -6.90
CA VAL A 202 8.04 10.35 -6.12
C VAL A 202 7.46 11.73 -5.86
N GLU A 203 6.20 11.95 -6.18
CA GLU A 203 5.50 13.21 -5.88
C GLU A 203 4.73 13.12 -4.57
N LYS A 204 4.06 11.97 -4.37
CA LYS A 204 3.31 11.70 -3.16
C LYS A 204 3.01 10.22 -2.99
N ALA A 205 2.68 9.82 -1.77
CA ALA A 205 2.20 8.48 -1.47
C ALA A 205 1.25 8.46 -0.28
N SER A 206 0.44 7.40 -0.18
CA SER A 206 -0.33 7.07 1.02
C SER A 206 -0.25 5.58 1.34
N ILE A 207 -0.36 5.28 2.63
CA ILE A 207 -0.50 3.93 3.16
C ILE A 207 -1.73 3.93 4.08
N GLU A 208 -2.66 3.02 3.81
CA GLU A 208 -3.81 2.75 4.65
C GLU A 208 -3.73 1.29 5.11
N VAL A 209 -3.83 1.08 6.42
CA VAL A 209 -3.83 -0.25 7.03
C VAL A 209 -5.13 -0.40 7.81
N TYR A 210 -5.91 -1.40 7.42
CA TYR A 210 -7.15 -1.80 8.07
C TYR A 210 -6.89 -3.01 8.95
N THR A 211 -7.34 -2.94 10.20
CA THR A 211 -7.11 -3.96 11.22
C THR A 211 -8.40 -4.34 11.92
N SER A 212 -8.53 -5.61 12.30
CA SER A 212 -9.65 -6.05 13.14
C SER A 212 -9.65 -5.26 14.46
N PRO A 213 -10.81 -4.73 14.88
CA PRO A 213 -10.93 -4.11 16.19
C PRO A 213 -10.81 -5.16 17.30
N VAL A 214 -10.31 -4.75 18.46
CA VAL A 214 -10.38 -5.51 19.70
C VAL A 214 -11.71 -5.16 20.38
N LEU A 215 -12.63 -6.13 20.49
CA LEU A 215 -13.99 -5.94 21.02
C LEU A 215 -14.15 -6.48 22.44
#